data_AF-A0A8T3R882-F1
#
_entry.id   AF-A0A8T3R882-F1
#
_cell.length_a   1.000
_cell.length_b   1.000
_cell.length_c   1.000
_cell.angle_alpha   90.00
_cell.angle_beta   90.00
_cell.angle_gamma   90.00
#
_symmetry.space_group_name_H-M   'P 1'
#
loop_
_entity.id
_entity.type
_entity.pdbx_description
1 polymer ?
#
loop_
_entity_poly.entity_id
_entity_poly.type
_entity_poly.pdbx_seq_one_letter_code
_entity_poly.pdbx_strand_id
1 'polypeptide(L)'
;MLAFGFVLASPFIAATLQRRSLLGPQGSTVGFDRWLVLPVATLSLSVGLIHAAVAGDHFAEGILSGLFFVMVAVFQLAWAVVFASRPQRRLAALGLLVNGFVVGTWLVTRTVGLPFGAHPGVPEPMATPDILATIFEVFIVAGTAALVLPSWRDTAQRTRSQVANADLAVVLALIIITMVTGYAMADISINGGHEGVAGQVGASHP
;
A
#
# COMPACT_ATOMS: atom_id res chain seq x y z
N MET A 1 -21.24 -34.16 61.08
CA MET A 1 -21.95 -34.68 59.88
C MET A 1 -22.30 -33.48 59.02
N LEU A 2 -21.35 -33.01 58.19
CA LEU A 2 -21.33 -33.17 56.73
C LEU A 2 -22.51 -32.50 56.01
N ALA A 3 -22.27 -31.33 55.41
CA ALA A 3 -22.56 -31.07 53.98
C ALA A 3 -22.14 -29.63 53.61
N PHE A 4 -21.02 -29.54 52.87
CA PHE A 4 -20.64 -28.36 52.08
C PHE A 4 -21.69 -28.15 50.99
N GLY A 5 -22.32 -26.98 50.96
CA GLY A 5 -23.33 -26.61 49.97
C GLY A 5 -22.86 -25.48 49.06
N PHE A 6 -22.99 -25.71 47.76
CA PHE A 6 -23.05 -24.73 46.66
C PHE A 6 -21.78 -23.94 46.30
N VAL A 7 -20.96 -24.55 45.44
CA VAL A 7 -20.17 -23.81 44.44
C VAL A 7 -21.14 -23.27 43.40
N LEU A 8 -21.29 -21.94 43.34
CA LEU A 8 -21.90 -21.24 42.21
C LEU A 8 -20.97 -21.39 40.99
N ALA A 9 -21.20 -22.45 40.20
CA ALA A 9 -20.63 -22.55 38.86
C ALA A 9 -21.35 -21.50 37.97
N SER A 10 -20.69 -20.36 37.78
CA SER A 10 -21.15 -19.26 36.94
C SER A 10 -21.54 -19.74 35.52
N PRO A 11 -22.69 -19.34 34.96
CA PRO A 11 -23.14 -19.74 33.62
C PRO A 11 -22.26 -19.20 32.47
N PHE A 12 -21.17 -18.49 32.75
CA PHE A 12 -20.32 -17.88 31.73
C PHE A 12 -19.35 -18.83 31.02
N ILE A 13 -19.17 -20.07 31.48
CA ILE A 13 -18.22 -21.03 30.84
C ILE A 13 -18.93 -22.02 29.91
N ALA A 14 -20.26 -22.15 29.96
CA ALA A 14 -21.02 -23.07 29.09
C ALA A 14 -21.36 -22.47 27.70
N ALA A 15 -21.28 -21.15 27.52
CA ALA A 15 -21.67 -20.49 26.28
C ALA A 15 -20.62 -20.61 25.14
N THR A 16 -19.38 -20.98 25.45
CA THR A 16 -18.30 -21.09 24.45
C THR A 16 -18.16 -22.47 23.82
N LEU A 17 -18.74 -23.52 24.41
CA LEU A 17 -18.64 -24.89 23.88
C LEU A 17 -19.84 -25.34 23.05
N GLN A 18 -21.00 -24.66 23.18
CA GLN A 18 -22.23 -25.05 22.45
C GLN A 18 -22.40 -24.34 21.09
N ARG A 19 -21.57 -23.35 20.75
CA ARG A 19 -21.58 -22.69 19.41
C ARG A 19 -20.89 -23.51 18.31
N ARG A 20 -20.30 -24.66 18.65
CA ARG A 20 -19.53 -25.49 17.70
C ARG A 20 -20.33 -26.61 17.03
N SER A 21 -21.56 -26.92 17.45
CA SER A 21 -22.29 -28.12 17.00
C SER A 21 -23.65 -27.87 16.31
N LEU A 22 -24.09 -26.62 16.16
CA LEU A 22 -25.39 -26.29 15.51
C LEU A 22 -25.26 -25.63 14.14
N LEU A 23 -24.06 -25.52 13.60
CA LEU A 23 -23.85 -25.08 12.23
C LEU A 23 -23.56 -26.35 11.44
N GLY A 24 -24.59 -26.84 10.73
CA GLY A 24 -24.44 -27.84 9.66
C GLY A 24 -23.39 -27.39 8.64
N PRO A 25 -23.10 -28.18 7.59
CA PRO A 25 -22.08 -27.84 6.60
C PRO A 25 -22.40 -26.45 6.02
N GLN A 26 -21.77 -25.43 6.59
CA GLN A 26 -21.96 -24.06 6.17
C GLN A 26 -21.45 -24.04 4.75
N GLY A 27 -22.31 -23.64 3.82
CA GLY A 27 -21.89 -23.31 2.47
C GLY A 27 -20.63 -22.47 2.57
N SER A 28 -19.55 -22.98 1.99
CA SER A 28 -18.21 -22.44 2.03
C SER A 28 -18.21 -21.02 1.46
N THR A 29 -18.52 -20.01 2.28
CA THR A 29 -18.07 -18.66 2.00
C THR A 29 -16.58 -18.68 2.29
N VAL A 30 -15.77 -18.99 1.26
CA VAL A 30 -14.31 -18.90 1.35
C VAL A 30 -14.01 -17.48 1.84
N GLY A 31 -13.53 -17.35 3.08
CA GLY A 31 -13.21 -16.06 3.65
C GLY A 31 -12.16 -15.39 2.78
N PHE A 32 -12.47 -14.22 2.24
CA PHE A 32 -11.45 -13.38 1.63
C PHE A 32 -10.40 -13.09 2.71
N ASP A 33 -9.12 -13.27 2.40
CA ASP A 33 -8.02 -13.18 3.37
C ASP A 33 -7.87 -11.76 3.93
N ARG A 34 -8.68 -11.43 4.94
CA ARG A 34 -8.79 -10.08 5.54
C ARG A 34 -7.46 -9.54 6.07
N TRP A 35 -6.54 -10.42 6.43
CA TRP A 35 -5.21 -10.04 6.94
C TRP A 35 -4.35 -9.35 5.87
N LEU A 36 -4.55 -9.66 4.57
CA LEU A 36 -3.88 -8.95 3.47
C LEU A 36 -4.56 -7.65 3.08
N VAL A 37 -5.85 -7.49 3.39
CA VAL A 37 -6.65 -6.34 2.93
C VAL A 37 -6.11 -5.03 3.47
N LEU A 38 -5.92 -4.94 4.79
CA LEU A 38 -5.50 -3.69 5.43
C LEU A 38 -4.07 -3.31 5.07
N PRO A 39 -3.05 -4.20 5.12
CA PRO A 39 -1.71 -3.85 4.68
C PRO A 39 -1.65 -3.39 3.23
N VAL A 40 -2.34 -4.09 2.31
CA VAL A 40 -2.38 -3.73 0.89
C VAL A 40 -3.08 -2.38 0.67
N ALA A 41 -4.18 -2.12 1.36
CA ALA A 41 -4.87 -0.84 1.29
C ALA A 41 -4.01 0.30 1.85
N THR A 42 -3.32 0.09 2.97
CA THR A 42 -2.40 1.09 3.55
C THR A 42 -1.24 1.39 2.60
N LEU A 43 -0.60 0.36 2.03
CA LEU A 43 0.43 0.55 1.00
C LEU A 43 -0.08 1.38 -0.17
N SER A 44 -1.28 1.08 -0.66
CA SER A 44 -1.89 1.80 -1.76
C SER A 44 -2.17 3.27 -1.40
N LEU A 45 -2.70 3.55 -0.20
CA LEU A 45 -2.82 4.92 0.29
C LEU A 45 -1.47 5.65 0.30
N SER A 46 -0.44 5.02 0.84
CA SER A 46 0.91 5.58 0.92
C SER A 46 1.48 5.93 -0.46
N VAL A 47 1.37 4.99 -1.41
CA VAL A 47 1.81 5.19 -2.80
C VAL A 47 1.01 6.32 -3.46
N GLY A 48 -0.31 6.36 -3.25
CA GLY A 48 -1.16 7.42 -3.78
C GLY A 48 -0.74 8.82 -3.31
N LEU A 49 -0.34 8.94 -2.04
CA LEU A 49 0.19 10.19 -1.49
C LEU A 49 1.56 10.57 -2.07
N ILE A 50 2.46 9.61 -2.29
CA ILE A 50 3.76 9.87 -2.92
C ILE A 50 3.57 10.37 -4.35
N HIS A 51 2.75 9.67 -5.16
CA HIS A 51 2.46 10.07 -6.54
C HIS A 51 1.78 11.44 -6.62
N ALA A 52 0.88 11.76 -5.68
CA ALA A 52 0.29 13.09 -5.61
C ALA A 52 1.32 14.18 -5.30
N ALA A 53 2.28 13.90 -4.41
CA ALA A 53 3.31 14.86 -4.02
C ALA A 53 4.26 15.20 -5.18
N VAL A 54 4.66 14.22 -5.99
CA VAL A 54 5.57 14.43 -7.12
C VAL A 54 4.88 14.87 -8.42
N ALA A 55 3.54 14.82 -8.48
CA ALA A 55 2.79 15.16 -9.69
C ALA A 55 3.09 16.56 -10.23
N GLY A 56 3.30 17.54 -9.33
CA GLY A 56 3.63 18.92 -9.69
C GLY A 56 4.94 19.04 -10.45
N ASP A 57 5.99 18.38 -9.97
CA ASP A 57 7.31 18.35 -10.62
C ASP A 57 7.20 17.74 -12.02
N HIS A 58 6.42 16.66 -12.16
CA HIS A 58 6.21 16.03 -13.45
C HIS A 58 5.33 16.85 -14.41
N PHE A 59 4.47 17.75 -13.93
CA PHE A 59 3.81 18.72 -14.81
C PHE A 59 4.81 19.73 -15.40
N ALA A 60 5.88 20.06 -14.68
CA ALA A 60 6.95 20.93 -15.19
C ALA A 60 7.76 20.25 -16.31
N GLU A 61 7.88 18.92 -16.27
CA GLU A 61 8.55 18.11 -17.31
C GLU A 61 7.64 17.85 -18.53
N GLY A 62 6.34 17.67 -18.31
CA GLY A 62 5.38 17.49 -19.40
C GLY A 62 3.98 17.09 -18.93
N ILE A 63 2.97 17.55 -19.67
CA ILE A 63 1.55 17.33 -19.31
C ILE A 63 1.17 15.86 -19.19
N LEU A 64 1.74 14.98 -20.03
CA LEU A 64 1.44 13.55 -20.00
C LEU A 64 1.95 12.90 -18.72
N SER A 65 3.17 13.26 -18.29
CA SER A 65 3.77 12.77 -17.05
C SER A 65 2.95 13.23 -15.85
N GLY A 66 2.65 14.53 -15.74
CA GLY A 66 1.82 15.05 -14.66
C GLY A 66 0.43 14.40 -14.58
N LEU A 67 -0.25 14.23 -15.71
CA LEU A 67 -1.55 13.53 -15.76
C LEU A 67 -1.45 12.07 -15.35
N PHE A 68 -0.39 11.36 -15.75
CA PHE A 68 -0.15 9.99 -15.34
C PHE A 68 -0.07 9.87 -13.81
N PHE A 69 0.76 10.69 -13.16
CA PHE A 69 0.91 10.68 -11.70
C PHE A 69 -0.41 11.02 -10.99
N VAL A 70 -1.16 12.02 -11.46
CA VAL A 70 -2.47 12.36 -10.90
C VAL A 70 -3.45 11.19 -11.03
N MET A 71 -3.53 10.55 -12.20
CA MET A 71 -4.44 9.41 -12.41
C MET A 71 -4.08 8.23 -11.51
N VAL A 72 -2.78 7.92 -11.38
CA VAL A 72 -2.31 6.85 -10.49
C VAL A 72 -2.61 7.21 -9.04
N ALA A 73 -2.35 8.45 -8.60
CA ALA A 73 -2.66 8.90 -7.25
C ALA A 73 -4.15 8.77 -6.91
N VAL A 74 -5.03 9.28 -7.77
CA VAL A 74 -6.48 9.17 -7.59
C VAL A 74 -6.92 7.71 -7.56
N PHE A 75 -6.41 6.88 -8.47
CA PHE A 75 -6.69 5.45 -8.47
C PHE A 75 -6.28 4.81 -7.15
N GLN A 76 -5.05 5.01 -6.68
CA GLN A 76 -4.53 4.38 -5.46
C GLN A 76 -5.35 4.79 -4.23
N LEU A 77 -5.62 6.09 -4.07
CA LEU A 77 -6.41 6.59 -2.95
C LEU A 77 -7.85 6.05 -2.95
N ALA A 78 -8.53 6.11 -4.10
CA ALA A 78 -9.90 5.63 -4.22
C ALA A 78 -9.98 4.10 -4.09
N TRP A 79 -9.07 3.38 -4.74
CA TRP A 79 -9.01 1.94 -4.72
C TRP A 79 -8.75 1.41 -3.32
N ALA A 80 -7.83 2.01 -2.56
CA ALA A 80 -7.56 1.60 -1.19
C ALA A 80 -8.81 1.68 -0.29
N VAL A 81 -9.56 2.77 -0.36
CA VAL A 81 -10.81 2.96 0.40
C VAL A 81 -11.86 1.93 0.00
N VAL A 82 -12.09 1.75 -1.31
CA VAL A 82 -13.09 0.80 -1.82
C VAL A 82 -12.70 -0.64 -1.51
N PHE A 83 -11.43 -1.00 -1.65
CA PHE A 83 -10.90 -2.34 -1.41
C PHE A 83 -10.95 -2.71 0.07
N ALA A 84 -10.59 -1.79 0.97
CA ALA A 84 -10.70 -1.99 2.42
C ALA A 84 -12.17 -2.15 2.86
N SER A 85 -13.08 -1.38 2.27
CA SER A 85 -14.50 -1.37 2.64
C SER A 85 -15.27 -2.57 2.08
N ARG A 86 -14.94 -3.01 0.86
CA ARG A 86 -15.64 -4.08 0.14
C ARG A 86 -14.63 -5.02 -0.52
N PRO A 87 -13.87 -5.80 0.25
CA PRO A 87 -12.83 -6.65 -0.30
C PRO A 87 -13.43 -7.71 -1.23
N GLN A 88 -13.10 -7.63 -2.52
CA GLN A 88 -13.60 -8.51 -3.58
C GLN A 88 -12.46 -8.93 -4.50
N ARG A 89 -12.55 -10.16 -5.03
CA ARG A 89 -11.54 -10.70 -5.96
C ARG A 89 -11.36 -9.85 -7.21
N ARG A 90 -12.43 -9.23 -7.73
CA ARG A 90 -12.37 -8.32 -8.89
C ARG A 90 -11.58 -7.05 -8.58
N LEU A 91 -11.73 -6.50 -7.38
CA LEU A 91 -10.95 -5.34 -6.94
C LEU A 91 -9.48 -5.70 -6.72
N ALA A 92 -9.19 -6.89 -6.17
CA ALA A 92 -7.82 -7.37 -6.07
C ALA A 92 -7.19 -7.55 -7.46
N ALA A 93 -7.91 -8.11 -8.43
CA ALA A 93 -7.42 -8.25 -9.80
C ALA A 93 -7.19 -6.88 -10.47
N LEU A 94 -8.06 -5.91 -10.25
CA LEU A 94 -7.87 -4.54 -10.73
C LEU A 94 -6.61 -3.91 -10.11
N GLY A 95 -6.42 -4.04 -8.80
CA GLY A 95 -5.22 -3.57 -8.11
C GLY A 95 -3.95 -4.21 -8.65
N LEU A 96 -3.97 -5.53 -8.86
CA LEU A 96 -2.86 -6.28 -9.45
C LEU A 96 -2.47 -5.75 -10.83
N LEU A 97 -3.46 -5.57 -11.72
CA LEU A 97 -3.21 -5.12 -13.10
C LEU A 97 -2.68 -3.69 -13.14
N VAL A 98 -3.32 -2.76 -12.42
CA VAL A 98 -2.93 -1.35 -12.45
C VAL A 98 -1.58 -1.13 -11.78
N ASN A 99 -1.33 -1.70 -10.60
CA ASN A 99 -0.03 -1.57 -9.94
C ASN A 99 1.08 -2.27 -10.73
N GLY A 100 0.80 -3.44 -11.31
CA GLY A 100 1.75 -4.13 -12.19
C GLY A 100 2.11 -3.29 -13.42
N PHE A 101 1.15 -2.57 -14.00
CA PHE A 101 1.38 -1.64 -15.08
C PHE A 101 2.25 -0.44 -14.65
N VAL A 102 2.01 0.14 -13.47
CA VAL A 102 2.82 1.26 -12.96
C VAL A 102 4.27 0.82 -12.70
N VAL A 103 4.47 -0.32 -12.03
CA VAL A 103 5.82 -0.90 -11.82
C VAL A 103 6.51 -1.20 -13.15
N GLY A 104 5.77 -1.75 -14.13
CA GLY A 104 6.31 -2.02 -15.46
C GLY A 104 6.73 -0.73 -16.19
N THR A 105 5.91 0.32 -16.09
CA THR A 105 6.22 1.64 -16.64
C THR A 105 7.48 2.22 -16.02
N TRP A 106 7.59 2.17 -14.68
CA TRP A 106 8.78 2.59 -13.95
C TRP A 106 10.02 1.81 -14.41
N LEU A 107 9.93 0.48 -14.52
CA LEU A 107 11.06 -0.33 -14.98
C LEU A 107 11.53 0.07 -16.39
N VAL A 108 10.60 0.32 -17.31
CA VAL A 108 10.92 0.78 -18.68
C VAL A 108 11.63 2.12 -18.64
N THR A 109 11.08 3.11 -17.93
CA THR A 109 11.68 4.45 -17.81
C THR A 109 13.10 4.40 -17.24
N ARG A 110 13.40 3.47 -16.31
CA ARG A 110 14.71 3.37 -15.63
C ARG A 110 15.73 2.50 -16.36
N THR A 111 15.32 1.72 -17.37
CA THR A 111 16.21 0.79 -18.08
C THR A 111 16.47 1.18 -19.53
N VAL A 112 15.43 1.54 -20.26
CA VAL A 112 15.50 1.84 -21.70
C VAL A 112 14.96 3.23 -22.05
N GLY A 113 14.25 3.88 -21.12
CA GLY A 113 13.57 5.14 -21.37
C GLY A 113 12.27 4.96 -22.15
N LEU A 114 11.37 5.96 -22.08
CA LEU A 114 10.14 5.95 -22.87
C LEU A 114 10.44 6.40 -24.32
N PRO A 115 9.72 5.89 -25.33
CA PRO A 115 9.90 6.32 -26.72
C PRO A 115 9.35 7.72 -27.01
N PHE A 116 8.78 8.40 -26.01
CA PHE A 116 8.19 9.72 -26.06
C PHE A 116 8.50 10.49 -24.77
N GLY A 117 8.15 11.78 -24.71
CA GLY A 117 8.37 12.65 -23.54
C GLY A 117 9.51 13.63 -23.74
N ALA A 118 9.95 14.27 -22.65
CA ALA A 118 11.01 15.28 -22.69
C ALA A 118 12.37 14.69 -23.08
N HIS A 119 12.64 13.43 -22.71
CA HIS A 119 13.89 12.73 -22.98
C HIS A 119 13.67 11.33 -23.58
N PRO A 120 13.25 11.22 -24.85
CA PRO A 120 12.91 9.94 -25.47
C PRO A 120 14.12 8.99 -25.57
N GLY A 121 13.93 7.73 -25.17
CA GLY A 121 14.93 6.66 -25.25
C GLY A 121 16.10 6.81 -24.28
N VAL A 122 16.02 7.78 -23.35
CA VAL A 122 17.04 8.00 -22.32
C VAL A 122 16.49 7.47 -20.99
N PRO A 123 17.19 6.55 -20.32
CA PRO A 123 16.80 6.12 -18.98
C PRO A 123 16.79 7.28 -17.98
N GLU A 124 15.70 7.38 -17.22
CA GLU A 124 15.54 8.39 -16.18
C GLU A 124 16.35 8.04 -14.92
N PRO A 125 16.90 9.05 -14.22
CA PRO A 125 17.58 8.82 -12.95
C PRO A 125 16.61 8.30 -11.89
N MET A 126 17.14 7.55 -10.93
CA MET A 126 16.35 7.06 -9.80
C MET A 126 16.35 8.09 -8.67
N ALA A 127 15.17 8.58 -8.30
CA ALA A 127 15.00 9.37 -7.09
C ALA A 127 14.50 8.48 -5.92
N THR A 128 14.80 8.89 -4.69
CA THR A 128 14.38 8.18 -3.48
C THR A 128 12.86 7.97 -3.38
N PRO A 129 11.99 8.97 -3.68
CA PRO A 129 10.53 8.78 -3.69
C PRO A 129 10.08 7.68 -4.63
N ASP A 130 10.66 7.63 -5.84
CA ASP A 130 10.30 6.67 -6.87
C ASP A 130 10.60 5.23 -6.44
N ILE A 131 11.79 5.01 -5.85
CA ILE A 131 12.20 3.70 -5.36
C ILE A 131 11.24 3.24 -4.25
N LEU A 132 10.93 4.11 -3.30
CA LEU A 132 10.05 3.77 -2.19
C LEU A 132 8.63 3.45 -2.68
N ALA A 133 8.06 4.29 -3.54
CA ALA A 133 6.76 4.06 -4.15
C ALA A 133 6.74 2.71 -4.89
N THR A 134 7.76 2.44 -5.70
CA THR A 134 7.86 1.18 -6.46
C THR A 134 7.97 -0.04 -5.55
N ILE A 135 8.73 0.03 -4.45
CA ILE A 135 8.80 -1.06 -3.46
C ILE A 135 7.41 -1.36 -2.88
N PHE A 136 6.68 -0.32 -2.50
CA PHE A 136 5.31 -0.48 -1.99
C PHE A 136 4.36 -1.05 -3.06
N GLU A 137 4.46 -0.60 -4.30
CA GLU A 137 3.67 -1.14 -5.41
C GLU A 137 3.97 -2.62 -5.69
N VAL A 138 5.23 -3.05 -5.59
CA VAL A 138 5.60 -4.46 -5.69
C VAL A 138 4.95 -5.28 -4.58
N PHE A 139 4.89 -4.78 -3.35
CA PHE A 139 4.16 -5.45 -2.27
C PHE A 139 2.64 -5.46 -2.48
N ILE A 140 2.06 -4.41 -3.06
CA ILE A 140 0.65 -4.39 -3.47
C ILE A 140 0.39 -5.46 -4.53
N VAL A 141 1.25 -5.56 -5.55
CA VAL A 141 1.19 -6.59 -6.61
C VAL A 141 1.28 -7.99 -5.98
N ALA A 142 2.23 -8.24 -5.09
CA ALA A 142 2.36 -9.53 -4.43
C ALA A 142 1.13 -9.89 -3.57
N GLY A 143 0.64 -8.94 -2.76
CA GLY A 143 -0.54 -9.14 -1.91
C GLY A 143 -1.82 -9.36 -2.72
N THR A 144 -2.03 -8.59 -3.78
CA THR A 144 -3.18 -8.78 -4.68
C THR A 144 -3.07 -10.05 -5.52
N ALA A 145 -1.86 -10.44 -5.96
CA ALA A 145 -1.60 -11.72 -6.61
C ALA A 145 -1.95 -12.89 -5.68
N ALA A 146 -1.52 -12.85 -4.42
CA ALA A 146 -1.90 -13.85 -3.42
C ALA A 146 -3.42 -13.93 -3.24
N LEU A 147 -4.14 -12.82 -3.34
CA LEU A 147 -5.61 -12.82 -3.25
C LEU A 147 -6.32 -13.33 -4.51
N VAL A 148 -5.66 -13.34 -5.67
CA VAL A 148 -6.28 -13.68 -6.97
C VAL A 148 -5.85 -15.05 -7.50
N LEU A 149 -4.58 -15.43 -7.29
CA LEU A 149 -3.93 -16.62 -7.85
C LEU A 149 -3.95 -17.78 -6.84
N PRO A 150 -4.56 -18.93 -7.16
CA PRO A 150 -4.66 -20.06 -6.24
C PRO A 150 -3.32 -20.56 -5.70
N SER A 151 -2.29 -20.64 -6.55
CA SER A 151 -0.96 -21.13 -6.17
C SER A 151 -0.25 -20.25 -5.15
N TRP A 152 -0.58 -18.95 -5.08
CA TRP A 152 0.02 -18.02 -4.14
C TRP A 152 -0.76 -17.95 -2.81
N ARG A 153 -2.04 -18.33 -2.82
CA ARG A 153 -2.87 -18.41 -1.60
C ARG A 153 -2.30 -19.39 -0.61
N ASP A 154 -1.93 -20.58 -1.07
CA ASP A 154 -1.41 -21.65 -0.21
C ASP A 154 -0.11 -21.21 0.48
N THR A 155 0.78 -20.54 -0.26
CA THR A 155 2.02 -19.97 0.28
C THR A 155 1.75 -18.88 1.30
N ALA A 156 0.84 -17.93 0.98
CA ALA A 156 0.49 -16.84 1.89
C ALA A 156 -0.15 -17.34 3.20
N GLN A 157 -0.96 -18.39 3.14
CA GLN A 157 -1.55 -19.02 4.32
C GLN A 157 -0.50 -19.69 5.22
N ARG A 158 0.52 -20.32 4.64
CA ARG A 158 1.67 -20.86 5.41
C ARG A 158 2.41 -19.74 6.13
N THR A 159 2.72 -18.64 5.43
CA THR A 159 3.37 -17.47 6.04
C THR A 159 2.53 -16.91 7.18
N ARG A 160 1.22 -16.71 6.99
CA ARG A 160 0.32 -16.22 8.04
C ARG A 160 0.37 -17.06 9.31
N SER A 161 0.44 -18.39 9.18
CA SER A 161 0.52 -19.30 10.34
C SER A 161 1.78 -19.08 11.19
N GLN A 162 2.83 -18.50 10.61
CA GLN A 162 4.10 -18.18 11.29
C GLN A 162 4.13 -16.76 11.89
N VAL A 163 3.34 -15.82 11.36
CA VAL A 163 3.36 -14.38 11.74
C VAL A 163 1.98 -13.85 12.18
N ALA A 164 1.16 -14.71 12.79
CA ALA A 164 -0.26 -14.47 13.10
C ALA A 164 -0.61 -13.21 13.92
N ASN A 165 0.38 -12.44 14.41
CA ASN A 165 0.21 -11.23 15.23
C ASN A 165 0.86 -9.95 14.62
N ALA A 166 1.33 -9.95 13.36
CA ALA A 166 2.13 -8.86 12.80
C ALA A 166 1.36 -7.74 12.07
N ASP A 167 0.06 -7.92 11.77
CA ASP A 167 -0.68 -7.03 10.85
C ASP A 167 -0.69 -5.56 11.31
N LEU A 168 -0.96 -5.31 12.60
CA LEU A 168 -1.01 -3.94 13.13
C LEU A 168 0.38 -3.29 13.12
N ALA A 169 1.42 -4.03 13.50
CA ALA A 169 2.79 -3.52 13.51
C ALA A 169 3.27 -3.15 12.10
N VAL A 170 2.94 -3.98 11.10
CA VAL A 170 3.22 -3.71 9.69
C VAL A 170 2.48 -2.47 9.22
N VAL A 171 1.17 -2.37 9.50
CA VAL A 171 0.38 -1.19 9.12
C VAL A 171 0.94 0.09 9.76
N LEU A 172 1.27 0.06 11.05
CA LEU A 172 1.86 1.20 11.75
C LEU A 172 3.24 1.57 11.18
N ALA A 173 4.09 0.59 10.89
CA ALA A 173 5.38 0.83 10.27
C ALA A 173 5.24 1.50 8.90
N LEU A 174 4.29 1.04 8.07
CA LEU A 174 4.03 1.65 6.76
C LEU A 174 3.53 3.09 6.87
N ILE A 175 2.64 3.36 7.83
CA ILE A 175 2.17 4.72 8.11
C ILE A 175 3.35 5.61 8.54
N ILE A 176 4.19 5.14 9.46
CA ILE A 176 5.37 5.88 9.94
C ILE A 176 6.32 6.16 8.78
N ILE A 177 6.67 5.15 7.98
CA ILE A 177 7.57 5.32 6.82
C ILE A 177 7.00 6.38 5.86
N THR A 178 5.70 6.30 5.56
CA THR A 178 5.03 7.25 4.67
C THR A 178 5.06 8.67 5.21
N MET A 179 4.77 8.85 6.50
CA MET A 179 4.80 10.17 7.16
C MET A 179 6.22 10.75 7.20
N VAL A 180 7.22 9.93 7.51
CA VAL A 180 8.64 10.36 7.53
C VAL A 180 9.09 10.77 6.12
N THR A 181 8.75 9.99 5.09
CA THR A 181 9.09 10.36 3.71
C THR A 181 8.36 11.62 3.28
N GLY A 182 7.06 11.75 3.57
CA GLY A 182 6.30 12.96 3.26
C GLY A 182 6.86 14.21 3.93
N TYR A 183 7.25 14.11 5.21
CA TYR A 183 7.91 15.19 5.95
C TYR A 183 9.24 15.58 5.30
N ALA A 184 10.08 14.60 4.96
CA ALA A 184 11.37 14.87 4.33
C ALA A 184 11.23 15.58 2.96
N MET A 185 10.24 15.20 2.16
CA MET A 185 9.99 15.85 0.86
C MET A 185 9.50 17.29 1.02
N ALA A 186 8.59 17.52 1.96
CA ALA A 186 8.10 18.86 2.27
C ALA A 186 9.22 19.77 2.79
N ASP A 187 10.08 19.24 3.66
CA ASP A 187 11.22 19.98 4.22
C ASP A 187 12.24 20.37 3.15
N ILE A 188 12.60 19.45 2.25
CA ILE A 188 13.49 19.73 1.11
C ILE A 188 12.88 20.81 0.19
N SER A 189 11.58 20.73 -0.08
CA SER A 189 10.89 21.71 -0.93
C SER A 189 10.85 23.10 -0.30
N ILE A 190 10.51 23.20 0.99
CA ILE A 190 10.39 24.48 1.70
C ILE A 190 11.77 25.08 1.97
N ASN A 191 12.66 24.33 2.62
CA ASN A 191 13.95 24.86 3.08
C ASN A 191 14.99 24.94 1.95
N GLY A 192 14.96 24.01 0.99
CA GLY A 192 15.83 24.08 -0.20
C GLY A 192 15.53 25.29 -1.08
N GLY A 193 14.28 25.74 -1.13
CA GLY A 193 13.89 26.97 -1.81
C GLY A 193 14.46 28.24 -1.17
N HIS A 194 14.62 28.27 0.15
CA HIS A 194 15.17 29.43 0.87
C HIS A 194 16.68 29.62 0.64
N GLU A 195 17.45 28.55 0.55
CA GLU A 195 18.90 28.62 0.28
C GLU A 195 19.21 29.03 -1.18
N GLY A 196 18.43 28.54 -2.14
CA GLY A 196 18.60 28.89 -3.56
C GLY A 196 18.34 30.38 -3.86
N VAL A 197 17.36 30.98 -3.17
CA VAL A 197 17.06 32.42 -3.30
C VAL A 197 18.13 33.27 -2.62
N ALA A 198 18.65 32.87 -1.46
CA ALA A 198 19.72 33.60 -0.78
C ALA A 198 21.06 33.55 -1.55
N GLY A 199 21.37 32.41 -2.19
CA GLY A 199 22.59 32.23 -2.99
C GLY A 199 22.58 33.05 -4.30
N GLN A 200 21.42 33.24 -4.94
CA GLN A 200 21.32 34.08 -6.14
C GLN A 200 21.40 35.57 -5.84
N VAL A 201 20.87 36.03 -4.70
CA VAL A 201 20.92 37.45 -4.29
C VAL A 201 22.33 37.87 -3.85
N GLY A 202 23.16 36.94 -3.35
CA GLY A 202 24.56 37.21 -3.01
C GLY A 202 25.52 37.31 -4.21
N ALA A 203 25.16 36.73 -5.35
CA ALA A 203 26.02 36.69 -6.56
C ALA A 203 25.80 37.86 -7.53
N SER A 204 24.82 38.74 -7.25
CA SER A 204 24.45 39.87 -8.12
C SER A 204 25.01 41.24 -7.71
N HIS A 205 26.02 41.29 -6.85
CA HIS A 205 26.69 42.55 -6.49
C HIS A 205 28.11 42.61 -7.10
N PRO A 206 28.37 43.53 -8.05
CA PRO A 206 29.72 43.80 -8.59
C PRO A 206 30.60 44.57 -7.59
#